data_AF-A0A7Y8CG87-F1
#
_entry.id   AF-A0A7Y8CG87-F1
#
_cell.length_a   1.000
_cell.length_b   1.000
_cell.length_c   1.000
_cell.angle_alpha   90.00
_cell.angle_beta   90.00
_cell.angle_gamma   90.00
#
_symmetry.space_group_name_H-M   'P 1'
#
loop_
_entity.id
_entity.type
_entity.pdbx_description
1 polymer ?
#
loop_
_entity_poly.entity_id
_entity_poly.type
_entity_poly.pdbx_seq_one_letter_code
_entity_poly.pdbx_strand_id
1 'polypeptide(L)'
;MEFDNLSWPAKISETIALHGQPFQPKEAPDSRFSILAKQLEHTWMYARENLYDKRSDVTLELLFLDNKLINAIAQTANKGEDLSDFIMIFRGTLLAIVEISNRLFSRSDFMPDLGNVLVENNNRTHIAQWHADTEVRFAQQVIPLNSVRQQAAQVFSAAVASFVFFHELTHLRNGHTELGRCQYNLPAIAEDHREESVSLPMEIKRTLEIDADTGAIIHLYTYLKHLSSSPPDR
;
A
#
# COMPACT_ATOMS: atom_id res chain seq x y z
N MET A 1 0.84 -6.82 24.41
CA MET A 1 2.27 -6.77 24.05
C MET A 1 2.60 -5.30 23.94
N GLU A 2 3.23 -4.75 24.97
CA GLU A 2 3.54 -3.32 25.09
C GLU A 2 4.70 -2.99 24.13
N PHE A 3 4.47 -2.04 23.22
CA PHE A 3 5.50 -1.49 22.34
C PHE A 3 6.19 -0.33 23.05
N ASP A 4 7.07 -0.64 24.00
CA ASP A 4 7.91 0.36 24.65
C ASP A 4 9.26 0.50 23.93
N ASN A 5 9.55 1.75 23.55
CA ASN A 5 10.89 2.34 23.43
C ASN A 5 11.90 1.63 22.52
N LEU A 6 11.65 1.63 21.21
CA LEU A 6 12.75 1.62 20.23
C LEU A 6 13.24 3.06 20.05
N SER A 7 14.46 3.35 20.49
CA SER A 7 15.15 4.60 20.19
C SER A 7 15.43 4.65 18.69
N TRP A 8 14.62 5.44 17.97
CA TRP A 8 14.72 5.64 16.53
C TRP A 8 16.07 6.31 16.19
N PRO A 9 16.89 5.75 15.28
CA PRO A 9 18.13 6.40 14.86
C PRO A 9 17.85 7.76 14.20
N ALA A 10 18.70 8.73 14.49
CA ALA A 10 18.56 10.14 14.12
C ALA A 10 18.37 10.42 12.62
N LYS A 11 18.62 9.46 11.71
CA LYS A 11 18.46 9.64 10.24
C LYS A 11 17.12 9.19 9.67
N ILE A 12 16.36 8.36 10.39
CA ILE A 12 14.93 8.13 10.10
C ILE A 12 14.18 9.48 10.14
N SER A 13 14.70 10.46 10.91
CA SER A 13 14.18 11.82 10.96
C SER A 13 14.28 12.61 9.64
N GLU A 14 15.22 12.32 8.73
CA GLU A 14 15.32 13.01 7.43
C GLU A 14 14.33 12.42 6.40
N THR A 15 14.20 11.08 6.32
CA THR A 15 13.15 10.41 5.52
C THR A 15 11.76 10.78 6.03
N ILE A 16 11.58 10.84 7.35
CA ILE A 16 10.35 11.33 7.99
C ILE A 16 10.14 12.84 7.75
N ALA A 17 11.20 13.65 7.74
CA ALA A 17 11.10 15.07 7.44
C ALA A 17 10.76 15.33 5.96
N LEU A 18 11.20 14.46 5.05
CA LEU A 18 10.94 14.52 3.61
C LEU A 18 9.56 13.95 3.23
N HIS A 19 9.14 12.87 3.89
CA HIS A 19 7.96 12.09 3.48
C HIS A 19 6.83 12.03 4.51
N GLY A 20 7.00 12.58 5.71
CA GLY A 20 5.97 12.67 6.76
C GLY A 20 6.28 11.81 7.99
N GLN A 21 5.67 12.16 9.13
CA GLN A 21 5.82 11.41 10.38
C GLN A 21 5.20 10.01 10.25
N PRO A 22 5.84 8.95 10.79
CA PRO A 22 5.25 7.63 10.86
C PRO A 22 3.98 7.74 11.69
N PHE A 23 2.88 7.18 11.18
CA PHE A 23 1.61 7.18 11.86
C PHE A 23 1.76 6.50 13.23
N GLN A 24 1.57 7.27 14.30
CA GLN A 24 1.54 6.77 15.66
C GLN A 24 0.09 6.40 15.99
N PRO A 25 -0.24 5.13 16.33
CA PRO A 25 -1.61 4.68 16.60
C PRO A 25 -2.28 5.26 17.86
N LYS A 26 -1.76 6.36 18.41
CA LYS A 26 -2.20 6.94 19.70
C LYS A 26 -3.60 7.56 19.65
N GLU A 27 -4.15 7.80 18.47
CA GLU A 27 -5.53 8.27 18.29
C GLU A 27 -6.39 7.14 17.74
N ALA A 28 -7.53 6.89 18.38
CA ALA A 28 -8.45 5.77 18.11
C ALA A 28 -8.55 5.48 16.60
N PRO A 29 -7.84 4.46 16.09
CA PRO A 29 -7.64 4.35 14.66
C PRO A 29 -8.97 4.00 14.01
N ASP A 30 -9.28 4.69 12.90
CA ASP A 30 -10.39 4.31 12.02
C ASP A 30 -10.32 2.80 11.78
N SER A 31 -11.36 2.07 12.21
CA SER A 31 -11.34 0.60 12.22
C SER A 31 -11.08 0.01 10.83
N ARG A 32 -11.43 0.75 9.76
CA ARG A 32 -11.12 0.40 8.38
C ARG A 32 -9.62 0.39 8.09
N PHE A 33 -8.91 1.40 8.60
CA PHE A 33 -7.45 1.45 8.52
C PHE A 33 -6.83 0.30 9.31
N SER A 34 -7.28 0.06 10.54
CA SER A 34 -6.73 -1.02 11.39
C SER A 34 -6.85 -2.40 10.75
N ILE A 35 -7.96 -2.68 10.06
CA ILE A 35 -8.17 -3.96 9.36
C ILE A 35 -7.19 -4.12 8.20
N LEU A 36 -7.07 -3.11 7.32
CA LEU A 36 -6.13 -3.20 6.19
C LEU A 36 -4.66 -3.14 6.63
N ALA A 37 -4.33 -2.36 7.65
CA ALA A 37 -2.98 -2.29 8.21
C ALA A 37 -2.55 -3.66 8.72
N LYS A 38 -3.41 -4.34 9.49
CA LYS A 38 -3.16 -5.72 9.93
C LYS A 38 -3.00 -6.67 8.75
N GLN A 39 -3.85 -6.58 7.73
CA GLN A 39 -3.70 -7.42 6.53
C GLN A 39 -2.37 -7.17 5.80
N LEU A 40 -1.92 -5.92 5.77
CA LEU A 40 -0.63 -5.55 5.19
C LEU A 40 0.55 -6.03 6.04
N GLU A 41 0.43 -6.05 7.37
CA GLU A 41 1.45 -6.66 8.24
C GLU A 41 1.64 -8.14 7.91
N HIS A 42 0.56 -8.90 7.70
CA HIS A 42 0.65 -10.30 7.27
C HIS A 42 1.31 -10.44 5.89
N THR A 43 0.98 -9.54 4.96
CA THR A 43 1.57 -9.50 3.61
C THR A 43 3.07 -9.17 3.68
N TRP A 44 3.44 -8.22 4.52
CA TRP A 44 4.83 -7.83 4.79
C TRP A 44 5.62 -8.95 5.44
N MET A 45 5.08 -9.64 6.45
CA MET A 45 5.72 -10.81 7.06
C MET A 45 5.99 -11.89 6.03
N TYR A 46 4.98 -12.23 5.22
CA TYR A 46 5.14 -13.19 4.13
C TYR A 46 6.24 -12.75 3.16
N ALA A 47 6.24 -11.48 2.74
CA ALA A 47 7.25 -10.96 1.83
C ALA A 47 8.65 -11.04 2.44
N ARG A 48 8.83 -10.62 3.69
CA ARG A 48 10.10 -10.67 4.42
C ARG A 48 10.67 -12.08 4.52
N GLU A 49 9.81 -13.09 4.72
CA GLU A 49 10.22 -14.48 4.90
C GLU A 49 10.44 -15.23 3.59
N ASN A 50 9.70 -14.89 2.52
CA ASN A 50 9.61 -15.73 1.32
C ASN A 50 10.08 -15.05 0.04
N LEU A 51 10.07 -13.71 -0.02
CA LEU A 51 10.29 -12.97 -1.27
C LEU A 51 11.49 -12.04 -1.18
N TYR A 52 11.61 -11.31 -0.07
CA TYR A 52 12.61 -10.29 0.11
C TYR A 52 13.93 -10.93 0.53
N ASP A 53 14.80 -11.12 -0.45
CA ASP A 53 16.16 -11.61 -0.24
C ASP A 53 17.13 -10.60 -0.84
N LYS A 54 17.68 -9.71 -0.01
CA LYS A 54 18.86 -8.92 -0.38
C LYS A 54 19.78 -8.72 0.81
N ARG A 55 20.80 -9.58 0.85
CA ARG A 55 21.99 -9.55 1.71
C ARG A 55 21.63 -9.72 3.19
N SER A 56 22.35 -10.59 3.88
CA SER A 56 22.06 -11.00 5.27
C SER A 56 22.05 -9.87 6.31
N ASP A 57 22.33 -8.63 5.91
CA ASP A 57 22.50 -7.45 6.73
C ASP A 57 21.42 -6.35 6.54
N VAL A 58 20.48 -6.50 5.59
CA VAL A 58 19.41 -5.50 5.36
C VAL A 58 18.02 -6.08 5.63
N THR A 59 17.22 -5.41 6.48
CA THR A 59 15.83 -5.78 6.75
C THR A 59 14.85 -5.02 5.85
N LEU A 60 13.63 -5.55 5.70
CA LEU A 60 12.51 -4.84 5.07
C LEU A 60 11.56 -4.34 6.16
N GLU A 61 11.29 -3.05 6.19
CA GLU A 61 10.36 -2.42 7.13
C GLU A 61 9.14 -1.85 6.40
N LEU A 62 7.96 -2.00 7.02
CA LEU A 62 6.70 -1.40 6.55
C LEU A 62 6.33 -0.23 7.46
N LEU A 63 6.10 0.94 6.86
CA LEU A 63 5.66 2.14 7.57
C LEU A 63 4.38 2.69 6.97
N PHE A 64 3.53 3.28 7.82
CA PHE A 64 2.37 4.04 7.38
C PHE A 64 2.62 5.53 7.58
N LEU A 65 2.37 6.33 6.55
CA LEU A 65 2.60 7.78 6.56
C LEU A 65 1.27 8.54 6.63
N ASP A 66 1.34 9.79 7.10
CA ASP A 66 0.26 10.78 6.94
C ASP A 66 0.73 11.94 6.06
N ASN A 67 1.02 11.64 4.79
CA ASN A 67 1.44 12.61 3.79
C ASN A 67 0.61 12.45 2.51
N LYS A 68 -0.19 13.47 2.21
CA LYS A 68 -1.16 13.50 1.11
C LYS A 68 -0.53 13.58 -0.28
N LEU A 69 0.76 13.88 -0.36
CA LEU A 69 1.48 14.07 -1.63
C LEU A 69 1.98 12.75 -2.22
N ILE A 70 1.90 11.66 -1.47
CA ILE A 70 2.50 10.38 -1.80
C ILE A 70 1.47 9.28 -1.54
N ASN A 71 1.24 8.39 -2.50
CA ASN A 71 0.36 7.24 -2.30
C ASN A 71 1.07 6.09 -1.57
N ALA A 72 2.24 5.70 -2.09
CA ALA A 72 3.18 4.76 -1.52
C ALA A 72 4.58 5.02 -2.12
N ILE A 73 5.64 4.60 -1.42
CA ILE A 73 7.04 4.70 -1.85
C ILE A 73 7.83 3.49 -1.36
N ALA A 74 8.74 3.01 -2.19
CA ALA A 74 9.85 2.16 -1.80
C ALA A 74 11.18 2.95 -1.73
N GLN A 75 11.96 2.69 -0.68
CA GLN A 75 13.28 3.29 -0.47
C GLN A 75 14.30 2.23 -0.05
N THR A 76 15.44 2.20 -0.74
CA THR A 76 16.57 1.36 -0.36
C THR A 76 17.42 1.99 0.74
N ALA A 77 17.93 1.17 1.64
CA ALA A 77 18.96 1.52 2.61
C ALA A 77 20.19 2.14 1.92
N ASN A 78 20.75 3.18 2.53
CA ASN A 78 22.07 3.65 2.12
C ASN A 78 23.13 2.65 2.58
N LYS A 79 23.90 2.10 1.63
CA LYS A 79 24.98 1.15 1.90
C LYS A 79 25.95 1.70 2.96
N GLY A 80 26.06 1.00 4.08
CA GLY A 80 26.99 1.32 5.17
C GLY A 80 26.47 2.31 6.20
N GLU A 81 25.24 2.83 6.04
CA GLU A 81 24.63 3.78 6.99
C GLU A 81 23.28 3.28 7.54
N ASP A 82 22.47 2.65 6.69
CA ASP A 82 21.15 2.14 7.05
C ASP A 82 21.12 0.60 7.01
N LEU A 83 20.35 -0.01 7.92
CA LEU A 83 20.18 -1.47 8.01
C LEU A 83 18.83 -1.93 7.44
N SER A 84 18.03 -1.03 6.86
CA SER A 84 16.66 -1.33 6.46
C SER A 84 16.26 -0.64 5.16
N ASP A 85 15.68 -1.41 4.24
CA ASP A 85 14.84 -0.91 3.16
C ASP A 85 13.43 -0.65 3.71
N PHE A 86 12.75 0.34 3.14
CA PHE A 86 11.42 0.75 3.58
C PHE A 86 10.41 0.67 2.45
N ILE A 87 9.23 0.13 2.78
CA ILE A 87 7.99 0.37 2.04
C ILE A 87 7.11 1.27 2.91
N MET A 88 6.74 2.41 2.37
CA MET A 88 5.95 3.43 3.05
C MET A 88 4.62 3.58 2.33
N ILE A 89 3.49 3.41 3.04
CA ILE A 89 2.15 3.54 2.45
C ILE A 89 1.39 4.65 3.15
N PHE A 90 0.82 5.58 2.39
CA PHE A 90 -0.01 6.64 2.96
C PHE A 90 -1.32 6.08 3.49
N ARG A 91 -1.69 6.45 4.72
CA ARG A 91 -2.94 6.04 5.36
C ARG A 91 -4.16 6.40 4.51
N GLY A 92 -4.16 7.56 3.86
CA GLY A 92 -5.24 7.96 2.97
C GLY A 92 -5.45 6.97 1.82
N THR A 93 -4.38 6.40 1.25
CA THR A 93 -4.44 5.34 0.22
C THR A 93 -5.22 4.12 0.69
N LEU A 94 -5.02 3.67 1.93
CA LEU A 94 -5.75 2.52 2.46
C LEU A 94 -7.24 2.82 2.66
N LEU A 95 -7.56 4.00 3.20
CA LEU A 95 -8.96 4.43 3.36
C LEU A 95 -9.67 4.58 2.01
N ALA A 96 -8.95 5.13 1.03
CA ALA A 96 -9.32 5.22 -0.37
C ALA A 96 -9.68 3.84 -0.95
N ILE A 97 -8.81 2.85 -0.78
CA ILE A 97 -9.03 1.48 -1.26
C ILE A 97 -10.30 0.88 -0.65
N VAL A 98 -10.50 1.02 0.67
CA VAL A 98 -11.72 0.52 1.34
C VAL A 98 -12.97 1.15 0.75
N GLU A 99 -12.98 2.47 0.59
CA GLU A 99 -14.17 3.17 0.11
C GLU A 99 -14.47 2.86 -1.35
N ILE A 100 -13.46 2.88 -2.23
CA ILE A 100 -13.64 2.51 -3.64
C ILE A 100 -14.20 1.10 -3.72
N SER A 101 -13.63 0.16 -2.98
CA SER A 101 -14.08 -1.23 -2.94
C SER A 101 -15.55 -1.30 -2.49
N ASN A 102 -15.90 -0.68 -1.37
CA ASN A 102 -17.28 -0.70 -0.89
C ASN A 102 -18.26 -0.08 -1.88
N ARG A 103 -17.92 1.05 -2.51
CA ARG A 103 -18.77 1.69 -3.51
C ARG A 103 -18.95 0.84 -4.74
N LEU A 104 -17.87 0.21 -5.21
CA LEU A 104 -17.88 -0.68 -6.37
C LEU A 104 -18.81 -1.87 -6.12
N PHE A 105 -18.70 -2.54 -4.96
CA PHE A 105 -19.60 -3.63 -4.56
C PHE A 105 -20.99 -3.16 -4.13
N SER A 106 -21.22 -1.86 -3.89
CA SER A 106 -22.56 -1.29 -3.68
C SER A 106 -23.29 -0.96 -5.00
N ARG A 107 -22.64 -1.19 -6.15
CA ARG A 107 -23.30 -1.12 -7.46
C ARG A 107 -23.94 -2.45 -7.79
N SER A 108 -25.13 -2.43 -8.36
CA SER A 108 -25.83 -3.63 -8.83
C SER A 108 -25.28 -4.19 -10.15
N ASP A 109 -24.55 -3.38 -10.91
CA ASP A 109 -23.98 -3.75 -12.22
C ASP A 109 -22.54 -4.29 -12.12
N PHE A 110 -21.87 -4.10 -11.00
CA PHE A 110 -20.54 -4.63 -10.77
C PHE A 110 -20.61 -6.05 -10.19
N MET A 111 -20.03 -7.04 -10.86
CA MET A 111 -20.11 -8.46 -10.46
C MET A 111 -21.57 -8.87 -10.13
N PRO A 112 -22.47 -8.88 -11.14
CA PRO A 112 -23.90 -9.10 -10.92
C PRO A 112 -24.24 -10.48 -10.33
N ASP A 113 -23.34 -11.44 -10.52
CA ASP A 113 -23.51 -12.83 -10.04
C ASP A 113 -23.07 -13.04 -8.58
N LEU A 114 -22.54 -12.00 -7.91
CA LEU A 114 -22.04 -12.10 -6.55
C LEU A 114 -23.02 -11.52 -5.52
N GLY A 115 -23.64 -12.41 -4.73
CA GLY A 115 -24.61 -12.03 -3.71
C GLY A 115 -25.94 -11.53 -4.30
N ASN A 116 -26.81 -10.94 -3.47
CA ASN A 116 -28.07 -10.36 -3.95
C ASN A 116 -27.83 -8.90 -4.36
N VAL A 117 -27.78 -8.63 -5.67
CA VAL A 117 -27.56 -7.27 -6.21
C VAL A 117 -28.80 -6.38 -6.19
N LEU A 118 -29.99 -6.96 -6.03
CA LEU A 118 -31.25 -6.19 -6.04
C LEU A 118 -31.42 -5.33 -4.80
N VAL A 119 -30.69 -5.63 -3.72
CA VAL A 119 -30.69 -4.80 -2.51
C VAL A 119 -29.70 -3.65 -2.59
N GLU A 120 -28.82 -3.61 -3.60
CA GLU A 120 -27.82 -2.56 -3.75
C GLU A 120 -28.39 -1.30 -4.42
N ASN A 121 -27.68 -0.18 -4.32
CA ASN A 121 -28.17 1.11 -4.81
C ASN A 121 -27.06 1.95 -5.48
N ASN A 122 -27.13 2.03 -6.81
CA ASN A 122 -26.18 2.76 -7.65
C ASN A 122 -26.10 4.27 -7.34
N ASN A 123 -27.15 4.86 -6.75
CA ASN A 123 -27.12 6.28 -6.40
C ASN A 123 -26.22 6.56 -5.18
N ARG A 124 -25.89 5.54 -4.39
CA ARG A 124 -24.96 5.63 -3.26
C ARG A 124 -23.50 5.54 -3.68
N THR A 125 -23.20 5.29 -4.96
CA THR A 125 -21.84 4.95 -5.40
C THR A 125 -21.06 6.13 -5.98
N HIS A 126 -21.67 7.31 -6.05
CA HIS A 126 -21.02 8.51 -6.59
C HIS A 126 -19.89 8.99 -5.68
N ILE A 127 -18.66 9.02 -6.21
CA ILE A 127 -17.50 9.64 -5.55
C ILE A 127 -17.54 11.12 -5.92
N ALA A 128 -18.10 11.96 -5.05
CA ALA A 128 -18.03 13.41 -5.25
C ALA A 128 -16.59 13.85 -5.03
N GLN A 129 -15.91 14.24 -6.12
CA GLN A 129 -14.59 14.86 -6.18
C GLN A 129 -13.54 14.20 -5.28
N TRP A 130 -12.73 13.32 -5.88
CA TRP A 130 -11.50 12.82 -5.27
C TRP A 130 -10.48 13.96 -5.17
N HIS A 131 -10.48 14.68 -4.04
CA HIS A 131 -9.40 15.60 -3.72
C HIS A 131 -8.37 14.86 -2.88
N ALA A 132 -7.18 14.63 -3.45
CA ALA A 132 -6.03 14.09 -2.73
C ALA A 132 -5.69 14.92 -1.46
N ASP A 133 -6.12 16.18 -1.42
CA ASP A 133 -5.83 17.15 -0.36
C ASP A 133 -6.68 17.03 0.91
N THR A 134 -7.75 16.25 0.91
CA THR A 134 -8.64 16.21 2.08
C THR A 134 -8.35 14.99 2.93
N GLU A 135 -8.31 15.19 4.25
CA GLU A 135 -8.67 14.14 5.21
C GLU A 135 -9.81 13.35 4.55
N VAL A 136 -9.62 12.04 4.35
CA VAL A 136 -10.57 11.19 3.65
C VAL A 136 -11.84 11.07 4.51
N ARG A 137 -12.58 12.17 4.59
CA ARG A 137 -13.91 12.31 5.15
C ARG A 137 -14.82 12.14 3.97
N PHE A 138 -14.99 10.89 3.55
CA PHE A 138 -16.14 10.57 2.72
C PHE A 138 -17.36 11.05 3.51
N ALA A 139 -18.02 12.10 3.01
CA ALA A 139 -19.14 12.75 3.68
C ALA A 139 -20.25 11.76 4.07
N GLN A 140 -20.28 10.62 3.39
CA GLN A 140 -21.08 9.46 3.77
C GLN A 140 -20.27 8.18 3.47
N GLN A 141 -20.02 7.38 4.50
CA GLN A 141 -19.45 6.04 4.34
C GLN A 141 -20.45 5.17 3.56
N VAL A 142 -19.96 4.54 2.50
CA VAL A 142 -20.74 3.59 1.72
C VAL A 142 -20.28 2.18 2.07
N ILE A 143 -21.24 1.30 2.31
CA ILE A 143 -21.04 -0.12 2.60
C ILE A 143 -22.09 -0.88 1.78
N PRO A 144 -21.72 -1.98 1.09
CA PRO A 144 -22.68 -2.82 0.39
C PRO A 144 -23.80 -3.28 1.32
N LEU A 145 -25.03 -3.35 0.84
CA LEU A 145 -26.17 -3.77 1.67
C LEU A 145 -26.23 -5.30 1.81
N ASN A 146 -25.79 -6.03 0.80
CA ASN A 146 -25.72 -7.47 0.85
C ASN A 146 -24.46 -7.95 1.60
N SER A 147 -24.61 -8.87 2.55
CA SER A 147 -23.49 -9.37 3.36
C SER A 147 -22.40 -10.11 2.57
N VAL A 148 -22.75 -10.85 1.51
CA VAL A 148 -21.77 -11.51 0.63
C VAL A 148 -20.96 -10.46 -0.12
N ARG A 149 -21.60 -9.38 -0.58
CA ARG A 149 -20.94 -8.27 -1.25
C ARG A 149 -20.07 -7.44 -0.30
N GLN A 150 -20.46 -7.31 0.98
CA GLN A 150 -19.60 -6.71 2.01
C GLN A 150 -18.32 -7.52 2.21
N GLN A 151 -18.42 -8.85 2.34
CA GLN A 151 -17.24 -9.73 2.48
C GLN A 151 -16.36 -9.66 1.23
N ALA A 152 -16.97 -9.63 0.05
CA ALA A 152 -16.24 -9.48 -1.20
C ALA A 152 -15.49 -8.14 -1.28
N ALA A 153 -16.10 -7.04 -0.84
CA ALA A 153 -15.44 -5.74 -0.77
C ALA A 153 -14.26 -5.74 0.21
N GLN A 154 -14.37 -6.44 1.35
CA GLN A 154 -13.27 -6.61 2.30
C GLN A 154 -12.11 -7.43 1.70
N VAL A 155 -12.40 -8.56 1.05
CA VAL A 155 -11.38 -9.37 0.38
C VAL A 155 -10.73 -8.61 -0.77
N PHE A 156 -11.52 -7.88 -1.56
CA PHE A 156 -11.02 -7.08 -2.68
C PHE A 156 -10.13 -5.93 -2.19
N SER A 157 -10.55 -5.18 -1.18
CA SER A 157 -9.72 -4.12 -0.59
C SER A 157 -8.41 -4.65 -0.01
N ALA A 158 -8.44 -5.80 0.66
CA ALA A 158 -7.24 -6.50 1.12
C ALA A 158 -6.28 -6.88 -0.03
N ALA A 159 -6.83 -7.41 -1.14
CA ALA A 159 -6.05 -7.76 -2.31
C ALA A 159 -5.42 -6.53 -3.00
N VAL A 160 -6.18 -5.42 -3.12
CA VAL A 160 -5.70 -4.17 -3.70
C VAL A 160 -4.63 -3.51 -2.81
N ALA A 161 -4.80 -3.52 -1.49
CA ALA A 161 -3.76 -3.02 -0.58
C ALA A 161 -2.48 -3.86 -0.70
N SER A 162 -2.61 -5.19 -0.75
CA SER A 162 -1.47 -6.10 -0.94
C SER A 162 -0.80 -5.90 -2.31
N PHE A 163 -1.57 -5.58 -3.36
CA PHE A 163 -1.03 -5.20 -4.67
C PHE A 163 -0.13 -3.98 -4.57
N VAL A 164 -0.58 -2.90 -3.91
CA VAL A 164 0.23 -1.69 -3.70
C VAL A 164 1.53 -2.03 -2.98
N PHE A 165 1.46 -2.84 -1.92
CA PHE A 165 2.66 -3.29 -1.23
C PHE A 165 3.62 -4.07 -2.14
N PHE A 166 3.12 -5.03 -2.93
CA PHE A 166 3.98 -5.84 -3.81
C PHE A 166 4.53 -5.05 -5.00
N HIS A 167 3.84 -4.02 -5.45
CA HIS A 167 4.34 -3.06 -6.43
C HIS A 167 5.61 -2.36 -5.88
N GLU A 168 5.52 -1.77 -4.68
CA GLU A 168 6.68 -1.14 -4.03
C GLU A 168 7.81 -2.15 -3.73
N LEU A 169 7.45 -3.35 -3.30
CA LEU A 169 8.43 -4.42 -3.09
C LEU A 169 9.19 -4.75 -4.38
N THR A 170 8.51 -4.73 -5.53
CA THR A 170 9.14 -5.03 -6.82
C THR A 170 10.16 -3.95 -7.18
N HIS A 171 9.89 -2.67 -6.90
CA HIS A 171 10.89 -1.60 -7.06
C HIS A 171 12.18 -1.88 -6.26
N LEU A 172 12.07 -2.40 -5.03
CA LEU A 172 13.24 -2.77 -4.22
C LEU A 172 13.95 -4.03 -4.77
N ARG A 173 13.19 -5.09 -5.05
CA ARG A 173 13.73 -6.40 -5.47
C ARG A 173 14.41 -6.31 -6.83
N ASN A 174 13.81 -5.62 -7.78
CA ASN A 174 14.36 -5.49 -9.12
C ASN A 174 15.38 -4.35 -9.24
N GLY A 175 15.62 -3.62 -8.14
CA GLY A 175 16.68 -2.61 -8.06
C GLY A 175 16.34 -1.32 -8.80
N HIS A 176 15.05 -1.02 -8.98
CA HIS A 176 14.59 0.21 -9.62
C HIS A 176 15.01 1.43 -8.80
N THR A 177 14.86 1.35 -7.47
CA THR A 177 15.32 2.38 -6.54
C THR A 177 16.84 2.59 -6.59
N GLU A 178 17.62 1.52 -6.64
CA GLU A 178 19.09 1.59 -6.77
C GLU A 178 19.51 2.19 -8.12
N LEU A 179 18.79 1.85 -9.21
CA LEU A 179 19.00 2.43 -10.54
C LEU A 179 18.77 3.93 -10.52
N GLY A 180 17.63 4.37 -9.97
CA GLY A 180 17.31 5.79 -9.77
C GLY A 180 18.39 6.50 -8.97
N ARG A 181 18.85 5.90 -7.87
CA ARG A 181 19.88 6.46 -6.99
C ARG A 181 21.23 6.58 -7.67
N CYS A 182 21.72 5.51 -8.29
CA CYS A 182 23.07 5.46 -8.84
C CYS A 182 23.22 6.17 -10.19
N GLN A 183 22.19 6.17 -11.03
CA GLN A 183 22.27 6.75 -12.38
C GLN A 183 21.65 8.14 -12.48
N TYR A 184 20.70 8.46 -11.61
CA TYR A 184 19.89 9.69 -11.70
C TYR A 184 19.89 10.51 -10.41
N ASN A 185 20.66 10.12 -9.39
CA ASN A 185 20.71 10.77 -8.08
C ASN A 185 19.32 10.90 -7.41
N LEU A 186 18.43 9.95 -7.67
CA LEU A 186 17.09 9.89 -7.09
C LEU A 186 17.08 8.96 -5.87
N PRO A 187 16.89 9.46 -4.64
CA PRO A 187 16.93 8.63 -3.43
C PRO A 187 15.75 7.65 -3.32
N ALA A 188 14.64 7.94 -4.01
CA ALA A 188 13.45 7.11 -4.08
C ALA A 188 12.78 7.25 -5.44
N ILE A 189 11.96 6.26 -5.82
CA ILE A 189 11.02 6.40 -6.92
C ILE A 189 9.67 6.70 -6.29
N ALA A 190 9.13 7.88 -6.59
CA ALA A 190 7.81 8.30 -6.16
C ALA A 190 7.00 8.79 -7.36
N GLU A 191 5.69 8.56 -7.33
CA GLU A 191 4.75 9.23 -8.23
C GLU A 191 4.56 10.70 -7.80
N ASP A 192 5.56 11.58 -7.98
CA ASP A 192 5.30 13.03 -7.88
C ASP A 192 4.87 13.56 -9.25
N HIS A 193 3.72 14.26 -9.27
CA HIS A 193 3.16 14.93 -10.44
C HIS A 193 3.70 16.37 -10.62
N ARG A 194 4.61 16.82 -9.76
CA ARG A 194 5.22 18.15 -9.86
C ARG A 194 6.55 18.08 -10.61
N GLU A 195 6.58 18.69 -11.79
CA GLU A 195 7.73 18.77 -12.69
C GLU A 195 8.91 19.58 -12.11
N GLU A 196 10.09 19.35 -12.71
CA GLU A 196 11.37 20.12 -12.66
C GLU A 196 12.52 19.64 -11.74
N SER A 197 12.44 18.45 -11.13
CA SER A 197 13.63 17.79 -10.58
C SER A 197 14.11 16.67 -11.50
N VAL A 198 15.40 16.30 -11.40
CA VAL A 198 16.06 15.25 -12.17
C VAL A 198 15.16 14.01 -12.20
N SER A 199 14.46 13.78 -13.30
CA SER A 199 13.51 12.68 -13.43
C SER A 199 14.09 11.60 -14.33
N LEU A 200 13.68 10.36 -14.08
CA LEU A 200 13.93 9.28 -15.02
C LEU A 200 13.33 9.65 -16.38
N PRO A 201 14.02 9.38 -17.50
CA PRO A 201 13.41 9.45 -18.82
C PRO A 201 12.06 8.73 -18.82
N MET A 202 11.05 9.34 -19.45
CA MET A 202 9.66 8.87 -19.36
C MET A 202 9.51 7.40 -19.79
N GLU A 203 10.28 6.96 -20.79
CA GLU A 203 10.30 5.58 -21.27
C GLU A 203 10.86 4.62 -20.23
N ILE A 204 11.92 5.04 -19.52
CA ILE A 204 12.51 4.25 -18.43
C ILE A 204 11.51 4.16 -17.30
N LYS A 205 10.95 5.30 -16.84
CA LYS A 205 9.94 5.32 -15.78
C LYS A 205 8.80 4.35 -16.10
N ARG A 206 8.17 4.47 -17.28
CA ARG A 206 7.09 3.57 -17.71
C ARG A 206 7.50 2.10 -17.73
N THR A 207 8.71 1.79 -18.14
CA THR A 207 9.21 0.41 -18.16
C THR A 207 9.34 -0.14 -16.74
N LEU A 208 9.87 0.65 -15.81
CA LEU A 208 10.01 0.26 -14.40
C LEU A 208 8.63 0.11 -13.73
N GLU A 209 7.66 0.97 -14.04
CA GLU A 209 6.28 0.85 -13.51
C GLU A 209 5.57 -0.40 -14.06
N ILE A 210 5.71 -0.70 -15.35
CA ILE A 210 5.14 -1.92 -15.95
C ILE A 210 5.75 -3.17 -15.32
N ASP A 211 7.06 -3.16 -15.08
CA ASP A 211 7.74 -4.26 -14.39
C ASP A 211 7.29 -4.39 -12.93
N ALA A 212 7.13 -3.26 -12.21
CA ALA A 212 6.59 -3.23 -10.86
C ALA A 212 5.16 -3.79 -10.77
N ASP A 213 4.27 -3.40 -11.68
CA ASP A 213 2.91 -3.93 -11.80
C ASP A 213 2.91 -5.44 -12.11
N THR A 214 3.80 -5.88 -13.01
CA THR A 214 3.94 -7.30 -13.35
C THR A 214 4.38 -8.11 -12.14
N GLY A 215 5.38 -7.63 -11.40
CA GLY A 215 5.84 -8.25 -10.16
C GLY A 215 4.75 -8.27 -9.10
N ALA A 216 4.00 -7.19 -8.96
CA ALA A 216 2.87 -7.09 -8.02
C ALA A 216 1.80 -8.16 -8.29
N ILE A 217 1.41 -8.37 -9.54
CA ILE A 217 0.44 -9.40 -9.93
C ILE A 217 0.96 -10.80 -9.56
N ILE A 218 2.21 -11.11 -9.91
CA ILE A 218 2.82 -12.43 -9.67
C ILE A 218 2.91 -12.70 -8.16
N HIS A 219 3.39 -11.73 -7.38
CA HIS A 219 3.54 -11.85 -5.94
C HIS A 219 2.20 -11.93 -5.22
N LEU A 220 1.22 -11.13 -5.62
CA LEU A 220 -0.14 -11.21 -5.09
C LEU A 220 -0.77 -12.58 -5.35
N TYR A 221 -0.69 -13.08 -6.58
CA TYR A 221 -1.21 -14.42 -6.91
C TYR A 221 -0.56 -15.50 -6.05
N THR A 222 0.77 -15.45 -5.90
CA THR A 222 1.53 -16.43 -5.10
C THR A 222 1.14 -16.35 -3.63
N TYR A 223 1.00 -15.15 -3.09
CA TYR A 223 0.55 -14.91 -1.72
C TYR A 223 -0.87 -15.42 -1.47
N LEU A 224 -1.82 -15.12 -2.36
CA LEU A 224 -3.20 -15.63 -2.26
C LEU A 224 -3.25 -17.16 -2.34
N LYS A 225 -2.40 -17.77 -3.17
CA LYS A 225 -2.25 -19.23 -3.23
C LYS A 225 -1.67 -19.80 -1.92
N HIS A 226 -0.70 -19.12 -1.32
CA HIS A 226 -0.17 -19.49 -0.01
C HIS A 226 -1.26 -19.44 1.06
N LEU A 227 -2.03 -18.34 1.14
CA LEU A 227 -3.13 -18.20 2.09
C LEU A 227 -4.21 -19.28 1.94
N SER A 228 -4.50 -19.73 0.71
CA SER A 228 -5.48 -20.79 0.46
C SER A 228 -4.95 -22.21 0.70
N SER A 229 -3.62 -22.37 0.76
CA SER A 229 -2.96 -23.66 1.01
C SER A 229 -2.59 -23.87 2.48
N SER A 230 -2.51 -22.80 3.25
CA SER A 230 -2.33 -22.86 4.71
C SER A 230 -3.64 -23.32 5.37
N PRO A 231 -3.63 -24.34 6.25
CA PRO A 231 -4.83 -24.73 6.97
C PRO A 231 -5.37 -23.53 7.77
N PRO A 232 -6.70 -23.33 7.83
CA PRO A 232 -7.24 -22.30 8.71
C PRO A 232 -6.81 -22.63 10.13
N ASP A 233 -6.10 -21.70 10.79
CA ASP A 233 -5.74 -21.82 12.20
C ASP A 233 -7.00 -22.22 12.98
N ARG A 234 -6.92 -23.39 13.64
CA ARG A 234 -7.99 -23.96 14.47
C ARG A 234 -7.99 -23.33 15.85
#